data_AF-A0AA40JA52-F1
#
_entry.id   AF-A0AA40JA52-F1
#
_cell.length_a   1.000
_cell.length_b   1.000
_cell.length_c   1.000
_cell.angle_alpha   90.00
_cell.angle_beta   90.00
_cell.angle_gamma   90.00
#
_symmetry.space_group_name_H-M   'P 1'
#
loop_
_entity.id
_entity.type
_entity.pdbx_description
1 polymer ?
#
loop_
_entity_poly.entity_id
_entity_poly.type
_entity_poly.pdbx_seq_one_letter_code
_entity_poly.pdbx_strand_id
1 'polypeptide(L)'
;MEKELARLTADAEAAIEQLRSKGLRDAMWLREGKISLSTLVRNVAYEAAGPPSRAMTVEEDRTHYEVFRNFVRQVKLAIRSGQLIAREPITTMPISVSNLEWWIKLDETALSCDAMCPHDRIVVRVGEAKTWIASLGAKLPGILAENGSESLRTSADRDMSQNPPAADTAEIRSVRRSTVSVAWQLRLIEHWPDIVRKHGPSVEARAVMRYVKKHDESGVIVAHPVADELMWRTQLGDTKIVGRKTFKNAVSLLRKRGYLKT
;
A
#
# COMPACT_ATOMS: atom_id res chain seq x y z
N MET A 1 25.62 -26.41 -7.38
CA MET A 1 25.97 -25.26 -6.52
C MET A 1 25.74 -23.92 -7.22
N GLU A 2 26.24 -23.68 -8.43
CA GLU A 2 26.07 -22.39 -9.12
C GLU A 2 24.61 -21.97 -9.37
N LYS A 3 23.73 -22.91 -9.75
CA LYS A 3 22.28 -22.63 -9.92
C LYS A 3 21.58 -22.29 -8.60
N GLU A 4 22.02 -22.88 -7.49
CA GLU A 4 21.47 -22.64 -6.16
C GLU A 4 21.90 -21.25 -5.66
N LEU A 5 23.16 -20.89 -5.88
CA LEU A 5 23.72 -19.58 -5.54
C LEU A 5 23.04 -18.46 -6.34
N ALA A 6 22.88 -18.64 -7.66
CA ALA A 6 22.19 -17.67 -8.51
C ALA A 6 20.73 -17.45 -8.09
N ARG A 7 20.03 -18.51 -7.66
CA ARG A 7 18.67 -18.41 -7.11
C ARG A 7 18.65 -17.61 -5.81
N LEU A 8 19.53 -17.94 -4.86
CA LEU A 8 19.62 -17.24 -3.58
C LEU A 8 19.97 -15.76 -3.74
N THR A 9 20.86 -15.42 -4.69
CA THR A 9 21.19 -14.03 -5.00
C THR A 9 19.97 -13.29 -5.57
N ALA A 10 19.25 -13.88 -6.52
CA ALA A 10 18.04 -13.26 -7.08
C ALA A 10 16.94 -13.07 -6.02
N ASP A 11 16.75 -14.04 -5.12
CA ASP A 11 15.80 -13.95 -4.02
C ASP A 11 16.19 -12.83 -3.02
N ALA A 12 17.48 -12.70 -2.71
CA ALA A 12 18.00 -11.64 -1.85
C ALA A 12 17.85 -10.26 -2.48
N GLU A 13 18.16 -10.10 -3.76
CA GLU A 13 17.97 -8.85 -4.50
C GLU A 13 16.49 -8.44 -4.54
N ALA A 14 15.59 -9.40 -4.81
CA ALA A 14 14.15 -9.16 -4.79
C ALA A 14 13.66 -8.73 -3.39
N ALA A 15 14.19 -9.34 -2.32
CA ALA A 15 13.86 -8.95 -0.95
C ALA A 15 14.34 -7.53 -0.61
N ILE A 16 15.58 -7.18 -0.99
CA ILE A 16 16.14 -5.83 -0.81
C ILE A 16 15.28 -4.79 -1.53
N GLU A 17 14.89 -5.07 -2.77
CA GLU A 17 14.08 -4.13 -3.54
C GLU A 17 12.67 -3.97 -2.96
N GLN A 18 12.06 -5.04 -2.45
CA GLN A 18 10.81 -4.95 -1.72
C GLN A 18 10.92 -4.09 -0.47
N LEU A 19 12.01 -4.21 0.29
CA LEU A 19 12.26 -3.40 1.48
C LEU A 19 12.45 -1.93 1.12
N ARG A 20 13.21 -1.62 0.06
CA ARG A 20 13.39 -0.24 -0.44
C ARG A 20 12.07 0.38 -0.87
N SER A 21 11.31 -0.34 -1.69
CA SER A 21 10.01 0.09 -2.16
C SER A 21 9.00 0.29 -1.01
N LYS A 22 9.04 -0.56 0.02
CA LYS A 22 8.24 -0.38 1.24
C LYS A 22 8.67 0.89 1.98
N GLY A 23 9.97 1.07 2.22
CA GLY A 23 10.52 2.24 2.91
C GLY A 23 10.16 3.56 2.21
N LEU A 24 10.27 3.61 0.88
CA LEU A 24 9.89 4.79 0.09
C LEU A 24 8.40 5.12 0.26
N ARG A 25 7.52 4.12 0.19
CA ARG A 25 6.07 4.30 0.40
C ARG A 25 5.75 4.80 1.80
N ASP A 26 6.37 4.21 2.82
CA ASP A 26 6.15 4.62 4.20
C ASP A 26 6.62 6.06 4.43
N ALA A 27 7.76 6.45 3.87
CA ALA A 27 8.25 7.83 3.91
C ALA A 27 7.30 8.81 3.20
N MET A 28 6.75 8.43 2.04
CA MET A 28 5.74 9.25 1.35
C MET A 28 4.48 9.41 2.18
N TRP A 29 3.96 8.33 2.76
CA TRP A 29 2.77 8.40 3.61
C TRP A 29 3.00 9.26 4.85
N LEU A 30 4.17 9.17 5.49
CA LEU A 30 4.51 10.01 6.64
C LEU A 30 4.51 11.50 6.27
N ARG A 31 5.07 11.86 5.11
CA ARG A 31 5.00 13.23 4.57
C ARG A 31 3.56 13.70 4.34
N GLU A 32 2.66 12.79 3.97
CA GLU A 32 1.22 13.06 3.83
C GLU A 32 0.45 13.02 5.16
N GLY A 33 1.14 12.89 6.30
CA GLY A 33 0.51 12.81 7.63
C GLY A 33 -0.20 11.48 7.89
N LYS A 34 0.25 10.39 7.26
CA LYS A 34 -0.29 9.04 7.40
C LYS A 34 0.81 8.07 7.82
N ILE A 35 0.45 7.01 8.53
CA ILE A 35 1.38 5.92 8.84
C ILE A 35 0.69 4.58 8.60
N SER A 36 1.41 3.63 8.01
CA SER A 36 0.89 2.27 7.88
C SER A 36 0.74 1.63 9.27
N LEU A 37 -0.34 0.88 9.48
CA LEU A 37 -0.55 0.20 10.76
C LEU A 37 0.56 -0.82 11.05
N SER A 38 1.09 -1.51 10.03
CA SER A 38 2.21 -2.43 10.24
C SER A 38 3.46 -1.69 10.71
N THR A 39 3.77 -0.57 10.08
CA THR A 39 4.93 0.27 10.44
C THR A 39 4.75 0.86 11.84
N LEU A 40 3.55 1.30 12.18
CA LEU A 40 3.23 1.78 13.53
C LEU A 40 3.47 0.70 14.59
N VAL A 41 2.87 -0.48 14.40
CA VAL A 41 2.98 -1.61 15.34
C VAL A 41 4.43 -2.03 15.54
N ARG A 42 5.18 -2.16 14.43
CA ARG A 42 6.59 -2.55 14.49
C ARG A 42 7.41 -1.52 15.26
N ASN A 43 7.32 -0.24 14.93
CA ASN A 43 8.16 0.79 15.56
C ASN A 43 7.84 0.94 17.05
N VAL A 44 6.57 0.88 17.46
CA VAL A 44 6.22 0.95 18.88
C VAL A 44 6.78 -0.25 19.65
N ALA A 45 6.66 -1.46 19.11
CA ALA A 45 7.20 -2.66 19.75
C ALA A 45 8.74 -2.66 19.80
N TYR A 46 9.40 -2.23 18.71
CA TYR A 46 10.85 -2.09 18.66
C TYR A 46 11.37 -1.07 19.66
N GLU A 47 10.74 0.10 19.76
CA GLU A 47 11.18 1.16 20.67
C GLU A 47 10.84 0.87 22.14
N ALA A 48 9.75 0.15 22.40
CA ALA A 48 9.40 -0.30 23.75
C ALA A 48 10.34 -1.39 24.28
N ALA A 49 10.78 -2.30 23.41
CA ALA A 49 11.76 -3.35 23.77
C ALA A 49 13.22 -2.84 23.75
N GLY A 50 13.48 -1.72 23.06
CA GLY A 50 14.82 -1.22 22.77
C GLY A 50 15.42 -1.87 21.51
N PRO A 51 16.11 -1.11 20.65
CA PRO A 51 16.75 -1.69 19.47
C PRO A 51 17.84 -2.68 19.90
N PRO A 52 17.82 -3.93 19.41
CA PRO A 52 18.86 -4.89 19.75
C PRO A 52 20.18 -4.45 19.10
N SER A 53 21.13 -3.96 19.91
CA SER A 53 22.52 -3.70 19.49
C SER A 53 23.32 -4.99 19.28
N ARG A 54 22.75 -6.12 19.71
CA ARG A 54 23.28 -7.49 19.60
C ARG A 54 22.13 -8.47 19.34
N ALA A 55 22.46 -9.70 18.98
CA ALA A 55 21.46 -10.77 18.98
C ALA A 55 20.74 -10.82 20.34
N MET A 56 19.40 -10.84 20.29
CA MET A 56 18.56 -10.92 21.48
C MET A 56 18.75 -12.28 22.16
N THR A 57 18.74 -12.30 23.50
CA THR A 57 18.58 -13.57 24.23
C THR A 57 17.17 -14.11 24.04
N VAL A 58 16.95 -15.38 24.39
CA VAL A 58 15.63 -16.02 24.30
C VAL A 58 14.59 -15.26 25.15
N GLU A 59 15.00 -14.74 26.31
CA GLU A 59 14.15 -13.97 27.21
C GLU A 59 13.82 -12.58 26.66
N GLU A 60 14.79 -11.92 26.03
CA GLU A 60 14.59 -10.62 25.36
C GLU A 60 13.66 -10.76 24.15
N ASP A 61 13.85 -11.81 23.35
CA ASP A 61 12.98 -12.13 22.21
C ASP A 61 11.54 -12.43 22.67
N ARG A 62 11.38 -13.24 23.73
CA ARG A 62 10.08 -13.49 24.34
C ARG A 62 9.40 -12.21 24.82
N THR A 63 10.15 -11.33 25.48
CA THR A 63 9.63 -10.05 25.98
C THR A 63 9.19 -9.16 24.81
N HIS A 64 10.00 -9.07 23.75
CA HIS A 64 9.67 -8.35 22.53
C HIS A 64 8.36 -8.87 21.90
N TYR A 65 8.22 -10.19 21.78
CA TYR A 65 7.00 -10.83 21.28
C TYR A 65 5.77 -10.52 22.14
N GLU A 66 5.91 -10.56 23.47
CA GLU A 66 4.82 -10.26 24.40
C GLU A 66 4.36 -8.81 24.29
N VAL A 67 5.30 -7.86 24.22
CA VAL A 67 5.02 -6.43 24.00
C VAL A 67 4.35 -6.21 22.65
N PHE A 68 4.88 -6.80 21.58
CA PHE A 68 4.34 -6.70 20.24
C PHE A 68 2.88 -7.18 20.18
N ARG A 69 2.64 -8.38 20.72
CA ARG A 69 1.31 -9.00 20.76
C ARG A 69 0.31 -8.15 21.56
N ASN A 70 0.72 -7.66 22.73
CA ASN A 70 -0.14 -6.80 23.54
C ASN A 70 -0.48 -5.50 22.81
N PHE A 71 0.50 -4.90 22.12
CA PHE A 71 0.26 -3.69 21.34
C PHE A 71 -0.70 -3.93 20.17
N VAL A 72 -0.54 -5.03 19.42
CA VAL A 72 -1.48 -5.43 18.35
C VAL A 72 -2.90 -5.55 18.89
N ARG A 73 -3.09 -6.19 20.04
CA ARG A 73 -4.40 -6.31 20.69
C ARG A 73 -4.99 -4.94 21.03
N GLN A 74 -4.19 -4.01 21.55
CA GLN A 74 -4.63 -2.65 21.83
C GLN A 74 -5.03 -1.88 20.56
N VAL A 75 -4.27 -2.01 19.46
CA VAL A 75 -4.64 -1.41 18.17
C VAL A 75 -5.96 -1.98 17.66
N LYS A 76 -6.15 -3.31 17.73
CA LYS A 76 -7.42 -3.95 17.34
C LYS A 76 -8.59 -3.43 18.17
N LEU A 77 -8.43 -3.29 19.48
CA LEU A 77 -9.44 -2.73 20.37
C LEU A 77 -9.76 -1.27 20.02
N ALA A 78 -8.73 -0.45 19.80
CA ALA A 78 -8.89 0.97 19.43
C ALA A 78 -9.62 1.16 18.10
N ILE A 79 -9.41 0.25 17.13
CA ILE A 79 -10.14 0.26 15.85
C ILE A 79 -11.59 -0.19 16.06
N ARG A 80 -11.85 -1.20 16.89
CA ARG A 80 -13.22 -1.65 17.20
C ARG A 80 -14.02 -0.59 17.95
N SER A 81 -13.38 0.15 18.86
CA SER A 81 -14.01 1.21 19.66
C SER A 81 -14.12 2.54 18.91
N GLY A 82 -13.47 2.68 17.76
CA GLY A 82 -13.45 3.92 16.97
C GLY A 82 -12.46 4.98 17.47
N GLN A 83 -11.64 4.67 18.48
CA GLN A 83 -10.56 5.55 18.96
C GLN A 83 -9.44 5.73 17.92
N LEU A 84 -9.25 4.75 17.05
CA LEU A 84 -8.30 4.81 15.94
C LEU A 84 -9.00 4.40 14.64
N ILE A 85 -8.93 5.25 13.61
CA ILE A 85 -9.67 5.02 12.36
C ILE A 85 -8.71 4.47 11.30
N ALA A 86 -8.82 3.18 11.04
CA ALA A 86 -8.14 2.52 9.93
C ALA A 86 -8.66 3.03 8.58
N ARG A 87 -7.76 3.26 7.63
CA ARG A 87 -8.06 3.87 6.33
C ARG A 87 -7.35 3.19 5.19
N GLU A 88 -7.95 3.32 4.01
CA GLU A 88 -7.25 3.05 2.76
C GLU A 88 -6.16 4.14 2.52
N PRO A 89 -4.96 3.78 2.06
CA PRO A 89 -3.81 4.69 1.96
C PRO A 89 -4.03 5.86 0.99
N ILE A 90 -4.67 5.56 -0.14
CA ILE A 90 -4.84 6.52 -1.25
C ILE A 90 -6.05 7.41 -0.99
N THR A 91 -7.22 6.81 -0.76
CA THR A 91 -8.48 7.55 -0.63
C THR A 91 -8.67 8.16 0.75
N THR A 92 -7.92 7.68 1.76
CA THR A 92 -8.11 8.01 3.18
C THR A 92 -9.50 7.70 3.71
N MET A 93 -10.28 6.91 2.97
CA MET A 93 -11.61 6.51 3.40
C MET A 93 -11.50 5.57 4.59
N PRO A 94 -12.33 5.76 5.64
CA PRO A 94 -12.41 4.83 6.75
C PRO A 94 -12.75 3.42 6.24
N ILE A 95 -11.98 2.44 6.70
CA ILE A 95 -12.28 1.03 6.50
C ILE A 95 -13.20 0.62 7.65
N SER A 96 -14.36 0.07 7.32
CA SER A 96 -15.28 -0.45 8.34
C SER A 96 -14.64 -1.58 9.13
N VAL A 97 -15.00 -1.69 10.41
CA VAL A 97 -14.57 -2.79 11.29
C VAL A 97 -14.92 -4.15 10.68
N SER A 98 -16.07 -4.25 10.01
CA SER A 98 -16.50 -5.47 9.30
C SER A 98 -15.49 -5.93 8.23
N ASN A 99 -14.88 -5.00 7.50
CA ASN A 99 -13.88 -5.30 6.47
C ASN A 99 -12.50 -5.66 7.06
N LEU A 100 -12.30 -5.43 8.36
CA LEU A 100 -11.09 -5.77 9.11
C LEU A 100 -11.29 -7.00 9.99
N GLU A 101 -12.46 -7.64 9.99
CA GLU A 101 -12.75 -8.77 10.88
C GLU A 101 -11.75 -9.93 10.76
N TRP A 102 -11.27 -10.20 9.54
CA TRP A 102 -10.26 -11.24 9.29
C TRP A 102 -9.00 -11.05 10.13
N TRP A 103 -8.63 -9.79 10.41
CA TRP A 103 -7.46 -9.45 11.22
C TRP A 103 -7.87 -9.23 12.68
N ILE A 104 -8.97 -8.53 12.93
CA ILE A 104 -9.44 -8.21 14.28
C ILE A 104 -9.79 -9.46 15.09
N LYS A 105 -10.35 -10.50 14.46
CA LYS A 105 -10.70 -11.77 15.11
C LYS A 105 -9.55 -12.77 15.14
N LEU A 106 -8.43 -12.47 14.50
CA LEU A 106 -7.26 -13.36 14.47
C LEU A 106 -6.61 -13.44 15.85
N ASP A 107 -6.50 -14.64 16.42
CA ASP A 107 -5.77 -14.89 17.66
C ASP A 107 -4.26 -14.82 17.41
N GLU A 108 -3.57 -13.98 18.20
CA GLU A 108 -2.15 -13.72 18.06
C GLU A 108 -1.26 -14.70 18.82
N THR A 109 -1.84 -15.61 19.62
CA THR A 109 -1.10 -16.39 20.62
C THR A 109 0.02 -17.27 20.04
N ALA A 110 -0.14 -17.77 18.81
CA ALA A 110 0.83 -18.64 18.13
C ALA A 110 1.36 -18.06 16.80
N LEU A 111 1.23 -16.75 16.60
CA LEU A 111 1.62 -16.09 15.35
C LEU A 111 2.99 -15.43 15.45
N SER A 112 3.73 -15.40 14.34
CA SER A 112 4.90 -14.55 14.21
C SER A 112 4.52 -13.06 14.20
N CYS A 113 5.45 -12.15 14.53
CA CYS A 113 5.22 -10.71 14.45
C CYS A 113 4.71 -10.26 13.06
N ASP A 114 5.20 -10.90 12.01
CA ASP A 114 4.76 -10.64 10.63
C ASP A 114 3.32 -11.09 10.39
N ALA A 115 2.93 -12.26 10.90
CA ALA A 115 1.57 -12.77 10.76
C ALA A 115 0.54 -12.02 11.64
N MET A 116 0.99 -11.41 12.74
CA MET A 116 0.17 -10.53 13.57
C MET A 116 -0.10 -9.16 12.93
N CYS A 117 0.77 -8.70 12.02
CA CYS A 117 0.63 -7.39 11.39
C CYS A 117 -0.58 -7.35 10.44
N PRO A 118 -1.32 -6.24 10.40
CA PRO A 118 -2.26 -5.99 9.32
C PRO A 118 -1.48 -5.77 8.02
N HIS A 119 -2.17 -5.91 6.88
CA HIS A 119 -1.55 -5.63 5.58
C HIS A 119 -0.98 -4.20 5.57
N ASP A 120 0.22 -4.03 5.01
CA ASP A 120 0.93 -2.74 4.84
C ASP A 120 0.11 -1.64 4.12
N ARG A 121 -1.08 -1.96 3.60
CA ARG A 121 -1.97 -1.05 2.87
C ARG A 121 -3.16 -0.61 3.71
N ILE A 122 -3.01 -0.63 5.03
CA ILE A 122 -3.96 -0.04 5.97
C ILE A 122 -3.20 1.04 6.71
N VAL A 123 -3.69 2.26 6.66
CA VAL A 123 -3.04 3.42 7.27
C VAL A 123 -3.93 4.05 8.33
N VAL A 124 -3.32 4.84 9.20
CA VAL A 124 -4.01 5.75 10.12
C VAL A 124 -3.41 7.14 9.96
N ARG A 125 -4.15 8.17 10.36
CA ARG A 125 -3.61 9.53 10.39
C ARG A 125 -2.57 9.62 11.51
N VAL A 126 -1.45 10.28 11.23
CA VAL A 126 -0.37 10.50 12.21
C VAL A 126 -0.91 11.24 13.42
N GLY A 127 -1.72 12.28 13.24
CA GLY A 127 -2.32 13.03 14.37
C GLY A 127 -3.17 12.14 15.28
N GLU A 128 -4.02 11.29 14.71
CA GLU A 128 -4.85 10.35 15.49
C GLU A 128 -4.01 9.30 16.20
N ALA A 129 -2.98 8.76 15.53
CA ALA A 129 -2.05 7.83 16.15
C ALA A 129 -1.30 8.47 17.33
N LYS A 130 -0.82 9.72 17.17
CA LYS A 130 -0.16 10.46 18.25
C LYS A 130 -1.10 10.66 19.44
N THR A 131 -2.31 11.16 19.19
CA THR A 131 -3.32 11.40 20.25
C THR A 131 -3.69 10.10 20.97
N TRP A 132 -3.91 9.02 20.21
CA TRP A 132 -4.26 7.73 20.78
C TRP A 132 -3.11 7.15 21.62
N ILE A 133 -1.87 7.15 21.13
CA ILE A 133 -0.72 6.64 21.90
C ILE A 133 -0.50 7.47 23.17
N ALA A 134 -0.62 8.79 23.08
CA ALA A 134 -0.54 9.67 24.25
C ALA A 134 -1.63 9.35 25.28
N SER A 135 -2.85 8.99 24.84
CA SER A 135 -3.94 8.58 25.75
C SER A 135 -3.67 7.27 26.49
N LEU A 136 -2.77 6.43 25.99
CA LEU A 136 -2.30 5.22 26.67
C LEU A 136 -1.21 5.51 27.72
N GLY A 137 -0.75 6.76 27.84
CA GLY A 137 0.40 7.12 28.68
C GLY A 137 1.73 6.58 28.13
N ALA A 138 1.76 6.11 26.88
CA ALA A 138 2.94 5.56 26.25
C ALA A 138 3.79 6.66 25.59
N LYS A 139 5.11 6.45 25.56
CA LYS A 139 6.02 7.33 24.81
C LYS A 139 5.72 7.24 23.32
N LEU A 140 5.67 8.38 22.64
CA LEU A 140 5.53 8.40 21.18
C LEU A 140 6.78 7.77 20.54
N PRO A 141 6.61 6.86 19.58
CA PRO A 141 7.74 6.32 18.86
C PRO A 141 8.43 7.43 18.04
N GLY A 142 9.74 7.34 17.85
CA GLY A 142 10.58 8.30 17.13
C GLY A 142 10.05 8.63 15.74
N ILE A 143 9.51 7.64 15.03
CA ILE A 143 8.86 7.83 13.71
C ILE A 143 7.65 8.78 13.75
N LEU A 144 7.05 9.00 14.92
CA LEU A 144 5.96 9.93 15.16
C LEU A 144 6.40 11.14 16.01
N ALA A 145 7.63 11.18 16.53
CA ALA A 145 8.08 12.21 17.46
C ALA A 145 8.38 13.56 16.77
N GLU A 146 8.47 13.61 15.44
CA GLU A 146 8.71 14.86 14.73
C GLU A 146 7.44 15.73 14.67
N ASN A 147 7.48 16.85 15.38
CA ASN A 147 6.74 18.05 15.02
C ASN A 147 7.47 18.68 13.82
N GLY A 148 6.74 19.04 12.78
CA GLY A 148 7.30 19.76 11.65
C GLY A 148 8.04 21.03 12.11
N SER A 149 9.05 21.43 11.35
CA SER A 149 9.90 22.62 11.50
C SER A 149 11.25 22.37 12.21
N GLU A 150 12.16 21.61 11.60
CA GLU A 150 13.59 21.93 11.72
C GLU A 150 14.38 21.43 10.50
N SER A 151 14.83 22.41 9.70
CA SER A 151 15.91 22.38 8.72
C SER A 151 16.26 21.06 8.00
N LEU A 152 15.63 20.83 6.85
CA LEU A 152 16.45 20.61 5.66
C LEU A 152 16.93 21.98 5.20
N ARG A 153 18.00 22.48 5.83
CA ARG A 153 18.86 23.48 5.21
C ARG A 153 19.49 22.78 4.02
N THR A 154 18.79 22.83 2.89
CA THR A 154 19.43 22.75 1.58
C THR A 154 20.51 23.83 1.55
N SER A 155 21.77 23.42 1.70
CA SER A 155 22.90 24.19 1.23
C SER A 155 22.84 24.22 -0.29
N ALA A 156 21.97 25.07 -0.82
CA ALA A 156 21.90 25.38 -2.24
C ALA A 156 21.26 26.75 -2.43
N ASP A 157 21.82 27.76 -1.75
CA ASP A 157 21.76 29.12 -2.29
C ASP A 157 22.84 29.22 -3.37
N ARG A 158 22.39 29.16 -4.63
CA ARG A 158 22.80 30.12 -5.66
C ARG A 158 21.85 30.06 -6.85
N ASP A 159 20.90 30.97 -6.76
CA ASP A 159 20.57 32.00 -7.74
C ASP A 159 19.95 31.64 -9.10
N MET A 160 18.97 32.51 -9.41
CA MET A 160 18.32 32.81 -10.70
C MET A 160 17.19 31.89 -11.14
N SER A 161 16.06 32.37 -11.66
CA SER A 161 15.40 33.68 -11.68
C SER A 161 14.04 33.46 -12.35
N GLN A 162 13.05 34.28 -11.98
CA GLN A 162 11.80 34.60 -12.68
C GLN A 162 10.55 33.71 -12.48
N ASN A 163 9.45 34.44 -12.30
CA ASN A 163 8.09 34.04 -11.90
C ASN A 163 7.10 34.54 -13.01
N PRO A 164 5.76 34.35 -12.93
CA PRO A 164 4.92 33.36 -13.63
C PRO A 164 3.87 34.03 -14.60
N PRO A 165 2.76 33.39 -15.07
CA PRO A 165 1.53 33.33 -14.25
C PRO A 165 0.57 32.12 -14.49
N ALA A 166 -0.51 32.14 -13.70
CA ALA A 166 -1.53 31.14 -13.39
C ALA A 166 -2.37 30.53 -14.54
N ALA A 167 -2.93 29.34 -14.25
CA ALA A 167 -4.25 28.94 -14.76
C ALA A 167 -5.00 28.12 -13.69
N ASP A 168 -6.08 28.73 -13.19
CA ASP A 168 -7.21 28.05 -12.57
C ASP A 168 -7.73 26.94 -13.49
N THR A 169 -7.78 25.71 -12.98
CA THR A 169 -8.86 24.78 -13.31
C THR A 169 -9.19 23.99 -12.05
N ALA A 170 -10.09 24.56 -11.25
CA ALA A 170 -11.09 23.76 -10.57
C ALA A 170 -11.73 22.78 -11.58
N GLU A 171 -12.15 21.61 -11.10
CA GLU A 171 -12.85 20.57 -11.87
C GLU A 171 -12.01 19.61 -12.73
N ILE A 172 -11.14 18.80 -12.10
CA ILE A 172 -11.10 17.38 -12.49
C ILE A 172 -11.75 16.58 -11.38
N ARG A 173 -13.07 16.65 -11.45
CA ARG A 173 -14.07 15.84 -10.77
C ARG A 173 -13.65 14.36 -10.71
N SER A 174 -13.72 13.81 -9.51
CA SER A 174 -14.44 12.55 -9.24
C SER A 174 -14.05 11.33 -10.09
N VAL A 175 -13.14 10.49 -9.57
CA VAL A 175 -13.38 9.04 -9.50
C VAL A 175 -12.71 8.48 -8.24
N ARG A 176 -13.56 8.17 -7.24
CA ARG A 176 -13.26 7.28 -6.11
C ARG A 176 -12.63 5.97 -6.62
N ARG A 177 -11.38 5.66 -6.27
CA ARG A 177 -10.77 4.33 -6.51
C ARG A 177 -10.33 3.70 -5.20
N SER A 178 -11.33 3.19 -4.49
CA SER A 178 -11.19 2.20 -3.42
C SER A 178 -10.89 0.82 -4.05
N THR A 179 -10.18 -0.04 -3.31
CA THR A 179 -9.54 -1.31 -3.69
C THR A 179 -8.30 -1.20 -4.58
N VAL A 180 -7.18 -1.69 -4.03
CA VAL A 180 -5.89 -1.76 -4.70
C VAL A 180 -6.04 -2.55 -5.99
N SER A 181 -6.21 -1.86 -7.10
CA SER A 181 -6.27 -2.49 -8.41
C SER A 181 -4.83 -2.61 -8.89
N VAL A 182 -4.45 -3.82 -9.26
CA VAL A 182 -3.17 -4.08 -9.95
C VAL A 182 -3.08 -3.10 -11.13
N ALA A 183 -1.93 -2.50 -11.43
CA ALA A 183 -1.85 -1.33 -12.31
C ALA A 183 -2.61 -1.50 -13.65
N TRP A 184 -2.58 -2.69 -14.25
CA TRP A 184 -3.35 -3.00 -15.47
C TRP A 184 -4.87 -2.99 -15.27
N GLN A 185 -5.37 -3.32 -14.07
CA GLN A 185 -6.80 -3.23 -13.71
C GLN A 185 -7.25 -1.77 -13.58
N LEU A 186 -6.37 -0.86 -13.15
CA LEU A 186 -6.67 0.58 -13.15
C LEU A 186 -6.86 1.08 -14.58
N ARG A 187 -5.98 0.69 -15.51
CA ARG A 187 -6.12 1.03 -16.94
C ARG A 187 -7.40 0.46 -17.53
N LEU A 188 -7.76 -0.77 -17.16
CA LEU A 188 -9.05 -1.35 -17.53
C LEU A 188 -10.24 -0.48 -17.05
N ILE A 189 -10.22 -0.01 -15.80
CA ILE A 189 -11.29 0.84 -15.26
C ILE A 189 -11.33 2.20 -15.98
N GLU A 190 -10.17 2.79 -16.29
CA GLU A 190 -10.06 4.05 -17.04
C GLU A 190 -10.67 3.95 -18.42
N HIS A 191 -10.34 2.91 -19.17
CA HIS A 191 -10.82 2.71 -20.52
C HIS A 191 -12.23 2.12 -20.58
N TRP A 192 -12.82 1.71 -19.45
CA TRP A 192 -14.10 1.00 -19.45
C TRP A 192 -15.25 1.76 -20.15
N PRO A 193 -15.44 3.08 -19.93
CA PRO A 193 -16.49 3.82 -20.63
C PRO A 193 -16.33 3.80 -22.14
N ASP A 194 -15.10 3.92 -22.66
CA ASP A 194 -14.83 3.88 -24.10
C ASP A 194 -15.02 2.49 -24.68
N ILE A 195 -14.62 1.45 -23.92
CA ILE A 195 -14.83 0.06 -24.27
C ILE A 195 -16.33 -0.23 -24.41
N VAL A 196 -17.15 0.21 -23.45
CA VAL A 196 -18.61 0.03 -23.49
C VAL A 196 -19.21 0.82 -24.65
N ARG A 197 -18.77 2.06 -24.91
CA ARG A 197 -19.23 2.86 -26.05
C ARG A 197 -18.97 2.16 -27.40
N LYS A 198 -17.83 1.48 -27.53
CA LYS A 198 -17.40 0.83 -28.77
C LYS A 198 -17.94 -0.59 -28.96
N HIS A 199 -18.04 -1.36 -27.89
CA HIS A 199 -18.31 -2.80 -27.94
C HIS A 199 -19.58 -3.23 -27.20
N GLY A 200 -20.25 -2.30 -26.51
CA GLY A 200 -21.42 -2.55 -25.70
C GLY A 200 -21.11 -3.06 -24.28
N PRO A 201 -22.14 -3.12 -23.41
CA PRO A 201 -22.00 -3.47 -22.00
C PRO A 201 -21.56 -4.93 -21.76
N SER A 202 -21.93 -5.83 -22.67
CA SER A 202 -21.66 -7.27 -22.59
C SER A 202 -20.38 -7.69 -23.33
N VAL A 203 -19.44 -6.76 -23.52
CA VAL A 203 -18.17 -7.03 -24.22
C VAL A 203 -17.40 -8.21 -23.63
N GLU A 204 -16.89 -9.06 -24.52
CA GLU A 204 -16.07 -10.23 -24.21
C GLU A 204 -14.65 -9.87 -23.79
N ALA A 205 -14.08 -10.64 -22.86
CA ALA A 205 -12.76 -10.36 -22.27
C ALA A 205 -11.63 -10.20 -23.32
N ARG A 206 -11.67 -10.98 -24.41
CA ARG A 206 -10.68 -10.90 -25.50
C ARG A 206 -10.77 -9.58 -26.28
N ALA A 207 -11.96 -9.00 -26.43
CA ALA A 207 -12.14 -7.69 -27.06
C ALA A 207 -11.65 -6.58 -26.12
N VAL A 208 -11.95 -6.70 -24.82
CA VAL A 208 -11.43 -5.79 -23.78
C VAL A 208 -9.90 -5.77 -23.76
N MET A 209 -9.24 -6.95 -23.73
CA MET A 209 -7.77 -7.03 -23.72
C MET A 209 -7.15 -6.37 -24.96
N ARG A 210 -7.70 -6.63 -26.15
CA ARG A 210 -7.23 -6.00 -27.39
C ARG A 210 -7.41 -4.49 -27.37
N TYR A 211 -8.52 -4.01 -26.82
CA TYR A 211 -8.76 -2.57 -26.69
C TYR A 211 -7.70 -1.93 -25.80
N VAL A 212 -7.51 -2.44 -24.58
CA VAL A 212 -6.58 -1.85 -23.62
C VAL A 212 -5.14 -1.89 -24.14
N LYS A 213 -4.71 -2.98 -24.81
CA LYS A 213 -3.38 -3.04 -25.45
C LYS A 213 -3.13 -1.96 -26.50
N LYS A 214 -4.17 -1.55 -27.21
CA LYS A 214 -4.06 -0.59 -28.32
C LYS A 214 -4.14 0.87 -27.87
N HIS A 215 -4.84 1.13 -26.76
CA HIS A 215 -5.19 2.50 -26.35
C HIS A 215 -4.58 2.89 -25.00
N ASP A 216 -3.86 2.00 -24.31
CA ASP A 216 -3.08 2.40 -23.13
C ASP A 216 -1.84 3.20 -23.58
N GLU A 217 -1.81 4.48 -23.22
CA GLU A 217 -0.69 5.38 -23.48
C GLU A 217 0.21 5.55 -22.24
N SER A 218 -0.18 4.97 -21.11
CA SER A 218 0.49 5.17 -19.82
C SER A 218 1.82 4.42 -19.69
N GLY A 219 2.13 3.51 -20.61
CA GLY A 219 3.28 2.60 -20.52
C GLY A 219 3.15 1.51 -19.47
N VAL A 220 1.97 1.38 -18.83
CA VAL A 220 1.67 0.29 -17.89
C VAL A 220 1.40 -1.00 -18.64
N ILE A 221 0.71 -0.94 -19.77
CA ILE A 221 0.50 -2.09 -20.63
C ILE A 221 1.65 -2.15 -21.63
N VAL A 222 2.32 -3.30 -21.66
CA VAL A 222 3.49 -3.50 -22.50
C VAL A 222 3.07 -4.24 -23.76
N ALA A 223 3.67 -3.86 -24.89
CA ALA A 223 3.45 -4.54 -26.15
C ALA A 223 3.72 -6.04 -25.99
N HIS A 224 2.71 -6.86 -26.32
CA HIS A 224 2.79 -8.32 -26.18
C HIS A 224 2.04 -9.01 -27.32
N PRO A 225 2.73 -9.84 -28.14
CA PRO A 225 2.16 -10.41 -29.37
C PRO A 225 1.08 -11.45 -29.11
N VAL A 226 1.01 -12.05 -27.92
CA VAL A 226 0.05 -13.11 -27.61
C VAL A 226 -1.34 -12.53 -27.34
N ALA A 227 -2.33 -12.93 -28.14
CA ALA A 227 -3.68 -12.35 -28.11
C ALA A 227 -4.44 -12.59 -26.79
N ASP A 228 -4.23 -13.74 -26.15
CA ASP A 228 -4.93 -14.16 -24.92
C ASP A 228 -4.17 -13.82 -23.63
N GLU A 229 -3.15 -12.99 -23.73
CA GLU A 229 -2.32 -12.57 -22.62
C GLU A 229 -2.15 -11.07 -22.60
N LEU A 230 -2.08 -10.47 -21.42
CA LEU A 230 -1.78 -9.06 -21.24
C LEU A 230 -0.48 -8.95 -20.45
N MET A 231 0.56 -8.42 -21.10
CA MET A 231 1.79 -8.06 -20.42
C MET A 231 1.63 -6.66 -19.86
N TRP A 232 2.09 -6.46 -18.63
CA TRP A 232 2.02 -5.16 -17.97
C TRP A 232 3.25 -4.95 -17.10
N ARG A 233 3.65 -3.69 -16.98
CA ARG A 233 4.73 -3.22 -16.13
C ARG A 233 4.21 -3.01 -14.72
N THR A 234 4.85 -3.67 -13.77
CA THR A 234 4.59 -3.47 -12.35
C THR A 234 5.09 -2.11 -11.89
N GLN A 235 4.69 -1.69 -10.69
CA GLN A 235 5.20 -0.47 -10.08
C GLN A 235 6.73 -0.50 -9.84
N LEU A 236 7.34 -1.70 -9.87
CA LEU A 236 8.78 -1.93 -9.70
C LEU A 236 9.53 -1.96 -11.03
N GLY A 237 8.86 -1.73 -12.17
CA GLY A 237 9.47 -1.78 -13.50
C GLY A 237 9.48 -3.17 -14.15
N ASP A 238 9.28 -4.25 -13.37
CA ASP A 238 9.19 -5.62 -13.90
C ASP A 238 8.01 -5.78 -14.86
N THR A 239 8.16 -6.65 -15.86
CA THR A 239 7.05 -7.07 -16.73
C THR A 239 6.43 -8.37 -16.23
N LYS A 240 5.10 -8.37 -16.04
CA LYS A 240 4.33 -9.57 -15.69
C LYS A 240 3.27 -9.87 -16.74
N ILE A 241 2.91 -11.14 -16.88
CA ILE A 241 1.89 -11.61 -17.81
C ILE A 241 0.64 -12.04 -17.05
N VAL A 242 -0.53 -11.61 -17.52
CA VAL A 242 -1.82 -12.14 -17.06
C VAL A 242 -2.53 -12.84 -18.23
N GLY A 243 -2.85 -14.12 -18.02
CA GLY A 243 -3.60 -14.91 -19.00
C GLY A 243 -5.10 -14.62 -18.99
N ARG A 244 -5.78 -14.97 -20.09
CA ARG A 244 -7.21 -14.71 -20.34
C ARG A 244 -8.15 -15.16 -19.21
N LYS A 245 -7.92 -16.33 -18.60
CA LYS A 245 -8.78 -16.84 -17.51
C LYS A 245 -8.73 -15.91 -16.29
N THR A 246 -7.54 -15.52 -15.88
CA THR A 246 -7.31 -14.60 -14.76
C THR A 246 -7.85 -13.21 -15.08
N PHE A 247 -7.66 -12.73 -16.32
CA PHE A 247 -8.21 -11.46 -16.78
C PHE A 247 -9.74 -11.46 -16.72
N LYS A 248 -10.41 -12.51 -17.25
CA LYS A 248 -11.87 -12.66 -17.20
C LYS A 248 -12.39 -12.66 -15.76
N ASN A 249 -11.73 -13.38 -14.86
CA ASN A 249 -12.10 -13.41 -13.44
C ASN A 249 -11.99 -12.01 -12.80
N ALA A 250 -10.96 -11.25 -13.14
CA ALA A 250 -10.81 -9.88 -12.66
C ALA A 250 -11.91 -8.96 -13.19
N VAL A 251 -12.24 -9.01 -14.48
CA VAL A 251 -13.37 -8.24 -15.06
C VAL A 251 -14.68 -8.57 -14.33
N SER A 252 -14.97 -9.85 -14.12
CA SER A 252 -16.16 -10.29 -13.39
C SER A 252 -16.18 -9.77 -11.95
N LEU A 253 -15.03 -9.80 -11.26
CA LEU A 253 -14.91 -9.28 -9.90
C LEU A 253 -15.12 -7.77 -9.85
N LEU A 254 -14.54 -7.02 -10.80
CA LEU A 254 -14.66 -5.56 -10.87
C LEU A 254 -16.10 -5.12 -11.22
N ARG A 255 -16.81 -5.88 -12.06
CA ARG A 255 -18.26 -5.71 -12.30
C ARG A 255 -19.05 -5.93 -11.01
N LYS A 256 -18.82 -7.05 -10.31
CA LYS A 256 -19.51 -7.36 -9.03
C LYS A 256 -19.29 -6.28 -7.97
N ARG A 257 -18.11 -5.66 -7.94
CA ARG A 257 -17.78 -4.56 -7.02
C ARG A 257 -18.25 -3.18 -7.49
N GLY A 258 -18.89 -3.09 -8.66
CA GLY A 258 -19.46 -1.84 -9.18
C GLY A 258 -18.46 -0.85 -9.77
N TYR A 259 -17.23 -1.28 -10.09
CA TYR A 259 -16.21 -0.43 -10.73
C TYR A 259 -16.37 -0.35 -12.24
N LEU A 260 -16.94 -1.39 -12.86
CA LEU A 260 -17.19 -1.47 -14.29
C LEU A 260 -18.68 -1.29 -14.55
N LYS A 261 -19.16 -0.06 -14.38
CA LYS A 261 -20.57 0.29 -14.68
C LYS A 261 -20.77 0.42 -16.18
N THR A 262 -21.96 0.02 -16.61
CA THR A 262 -22.46 0.16 -17.98
C THR A 262 -23.01 1.54 -18.22
#